data_AF-A0A1B7WKX0-F1
#
_entry.id   AF-A0A1B7WKX0-F1
#
_cell.length_a   1.000
_cell.length_b   1.000
_cell.length_c   1.000
_cell.angle_alpha   90.00
_cell.angle_beta   90.00
_cell.angle_gamma   90.00
#
_symmetry.space_group_name_H-M   'P 1'
#
loop_
_entity.id
_entity.type
_entity.pdbx_description
1 polymer ?
#
loop_
_entity_poly.entity_id
_entity_poly.type
_entity_poly.pdbx_seq_one_letter_code
_entity_poly.pdbx_strand_id
1 'polypeptide(L)'
;WVKAQSSTLEDRTRYTHNTCFETFPFPQIVDINLVQQIRTKTEELHKYRTQQMETKQWGITTLYNKFFTEPSSQLYKLHQQLDKLVMSAYQFNPEDDILERLLLLNLELGEKEKQGIKIIGPEIAN
;
A
#
# COMPACT_ATOMS: atom_id res chain seq x y z
N TRP A 1 3.98 7.64 1.50
CA TRP A 1 4.82 7.21 2.64
C TRP A 1 6.24 6.85 2.24
N VAL A 2 6.49 5.73 1.53
CA VAL A 2 7.85 5.31 1.16
C VAL A 2 8.64 6.42 0.47
N LYS A 3 8.07 7.11 -0.53
CA LYS A 3 8.74 8.25 -1.19
C LYS A 3 9.08 9.42 -0.26
N ALA A 4 8.29 9.61 0.80
CA ALA A 4 8.49 10.69 1.78
C ALA A 4 9.50 10.31 2.88
N GLN A 5 9.58 9.02 3.23
CA GLN A 5 10.45 8.50 4.30
C GLN A 5 11.76 7.89 3.81
N SER A 6 11.84 7.50 2.53
CA SER A 6 13.07 6.98 1.95
C SER A 6 14.07 8.11 1.69
N SER A 7 15.34 7.87 2.01
CA SER A 7 16.42 8.67 1.44
C SER A 7 16.57 8.36 -0.05
N THR A 8 16.82 9.39 -0.86
CA THR A 8 17.14 9.26 -2.28
C THR A 8 18.63 9.01 -2.44
N LEU A 9 19.03 7.88 -3.04
CA LEU A 9 20.36 7.77 -3.64
C LEU A 9 20.19 8.05 -5.13
N GLU A 10 20.56 9.26 -5.54
CA GLU A 10 20.31 9.81 -6.88
C GLU A 10 18.80 9.80 -7.20
N ASP A 11 18.30 8.89 -8.05
CA ASP A 11 16.90 8.81 -8.50
C ASP A 11 16.14 7.56 -8.01
N ARG A 12 16.76 6.70 -7.20
CA ARG A 12 16.16 5.43 -6.76
C ARG A 12 15.67 5.52 -5.32
N THR A 13 14.39 5.25 -5.11
CA THR A 13 13.77 5.12 -3.78
C THR A 13 14.44 3.97 -3.03
N ARG A 14 15.19 4.27 -1.97
CA ARG A 14 15.77 3.25 -1.08
C ARG A 14 14.77 2.90 0.01
N TYR A 15 14.16 1.72 -0.10
CA TYR A 15 13.32 1.20 0.97
C TYR A 15 14.19 0.80 2.17
N THR A 16 14.01 1.46 3.31
CA THR A 16 14.67 1.07 4.57
C THR A 16 13.58 0.66 5.55
N HIS A 17 13.57 -0.63 5.92
CA HIS A 17 12.48 -1.28 6.65
C HIS A 17 12.06 -0.52 7.92
N ASN A 18 13.03 -0.15 8.76
CA ASN A 18 12.81 0.58 10.01
C ASN A 18 12.15 1.96 9.82
N THR A 19 12.54 2.71 8.79
CA THR A 19 11.99 4.06 8.55
C THR A 19 10.71 4.07 7.73
N CYS A 20 10.44 3.02 6.94
CA CYS A 20 9.34 2.98 5.99
C CYS A 20 8.20 2.05 6.44
N PHE A 21 8.51 0.84 6.92
CA PHE A 21 7.50 -0.15 7.29
C PHE A 21 7.11 -0.01 8.75
N GLU A 22 8.10 0.04 9.66
CA GLU A 22 7.83 0.05 11.10
C GLU A 22 7.06 1.29 11.55
N THR A 23 7.26 2.40 10.84
CA THR A 23 6.58 3.68 11.09
C THR A 23 5.33 3.88 10.24
N PHE A 24 4.96 2.93 9.36
CA PHE A 24 3.81 3.10 8.50
C PHE A 24 2.52 3.11 9.34
N PRO A 25 1.71 4.17 9.27
CA PRO A 25 0.51 4.27 10.09
C PRO A 25 -0.61 3.40 9.50
N PHE A 26 -0.78 2.17 9.99
CA PHE A 26 -1.86 1.29 9.54
C PHE A 26 -3.23 1.78 10.03
N PRO A 27 -4.34 1.48 9.31
CA PRO A 27 -5.67 1.84 9.76
C PRO A 27 -6.05 1.03 11.00
N GLN A 28 -6.53 1.72 12.03
CA GLN A 28 -6.79 1.11 13.34
C GLN A 28 -8.15 0.42 13.45
N ILE A 29 -9.08 0.78 12.57
CA ILE A 29 -10.44 0.26 12.54
C ILE A 29 -10.77 -0.03 11.08
N VAL A 30 -10.96 -1.31 10.75
CA VAL A 30 -11.29 -1.74 9.39
C VAL A 30 -12.43 -2.76 9.46
N ASP A 31 -13.41 -2.62 8.57
CA ASP A 31 -14.47 -3.61 8.38
C ASP A 31 -13.86 -4.93 7.85
N ILE A 32 -14.19 -6.05 8.49
CA ILE A 32 -13.72 -7.38 8.08
C ILE A 32 -14.12 -7.73 6.63
N ASN A 33 -15.28 -7.26 6.18
CA ASN A 33 -15.71 -7.44 4.78
C ASN A 33 -14.81 -6.67 3.82
N LEU A 34 -14.34 -5.49 4.23
CA LEU A 34 -13.41 -4.70 3.44
C LEU A 34 -12.02 -5.36 3.41
N VAL A 35 -11.56 -5.88 4.55
CA VAL A 35 -10.32 -6.68 4.61
C VAL A 35 -10.39 -7.87 3.65
N GLN A 36 -11.52 -8.58 3.62
CA GLN A 36 -11.71 -9.70 2.72
C GLN A 36 -11.72 -9.27 1.24
N GLN A 37 -12.34 -8.14 0.91
CA GLN A 37 -12.30 -7.58 -0.45
C GLN A 37 -10.87 -7.21 -0.88
N ILE A 38 -10.09 -6.58 0.01
CA ILE A 38 -8.68 -6.25 -0.24
C ILE A 38 -7.87 -7.54 -0.50
N ARG A 39 -8.09 -8.58 0.29
CA ARG A 39 -7.45 -9.89 0.12
C ARG A 39 -7.76 -10.48 -1.27
N THR A 40 -9.05 -10.59 -1.61
CA THR A 40 -9.49 -11.14 -2.89
C THR A 40 -8.93 -10.33 -4.07
N LYS A 41 -8.95 -8.99 -4.01
CA LYS A 41 -8.34 -8.15 -5.06
C LYS A 41 -6.84 -8.37 -5.19
N THR A 42 -6.14 -8.55 -4.07
CA THR A 42 -4.69 -8.80 -4.06
C THR A 42 -4.36 -10.15 -4.68
N GLU A 43 -5.16 -11.18 -4.41
CA GLU A 43 -5.03 -12.51 -5.03
C GLU A 43 -5.26 -12.44 -6.55
N GLU A 44 -6.29 -11.73 -7.01
CA GLU A 44 -6.53 -11.50 -8.44
C GLU A 44 -5.36 -10.78 -9.12
N LEU A 45 -4.84 -9.73 -8.49
CA LEU A 45 -3.66 -9.00 -8.98
C LEU A 45 -2.41 -9.90 -9.02
N HIS A 46 -2.21 -10.75 -8.02
CA HIS A 46 -1.13 -11.72 -8.02
C HIS A 46 -1.27 -12.73 -9.17
N LYS A 47 -2.43 -13.37 -9.30
CA LYS A 47 -2.72 -14.33 -10.38
C LYS A 47 -2.50 -13.73 -11.76
N TYR A 48 -2.98 -12.51 -11.99
CA TYR A 48 -2.77 -11.80 -13.25
C TYR A 48 -1.29 -11.55 -13.53
N ARG A 49 -0.52 -11.07 -12.53
CA ARG A 49 0.93 -10.85 -12.68
C ARG A 49 1.65 -12.14 -13.07
N THR A 50 1.40 -13.23 -12.33
CA THR A 50 2.00 -14.54 -12.59
C THR A 50 1.68 -15.01 -14.02
N GLN A 51 0.41 -14.99 -14.42
CA GLN A 51 0.01 -15.40 -15.77
C GLN A 51 0.68 -14.58 -16.87
N GLN A 52 0.75 -13.25 -16.72
CA GLN A 52 1.39 -12.38 -17.72
C GLN A 52 2.90 -12.62 -17.79
N MET A 53 3.57 -12.79 -16.66
CA MET A 53 5.00 -13.10 -16.59
C MET A 53 5.32 -14.43 -17.28
N GLU A 54 4.53 -15.47 -17.02
CA GLU A 54 4.68 -16.80 -17.65
C GLU A 54 4.39 -16.75 -19.15
N THR A 55 3.25 -16.19 -19.55
CA THR A 55 2.82 -16.20 -20.96
C THR A 55 3.75 -15.38 -21.85
N LYS A 56 4.24 -14.24 -21.34
CA LYS A 56 5.10 -13.32 -22.11
C LYS A 56 6.59 -13.54 -21.86
N GLN A 57 6.95 -14.44 -20.94
CA GLN A 57 8.32 -14.66 -20.46
C GLN A 57 8.95 -13.35 -19.98
N TRP A 58 8.18 -12.56 -19.23
CA TRP A 58 8.60 -11.27 -18.69
C TRP A 58 8.96 -11.37 -17.21
N GLY A 59 10.01 -10.66 -16.80
CA GLY A 59 10.23 -10.33 -15.39
C GLY A 59 9.25 -9.27 -14.88
N ILE A 60 9.11 -9.16 -13.56
CA ILE A 60 8.20 -8.20 -12.92
C ILE A 60 8.49 -6.74 -13.32
N THR A 61 9.76 -6.37 -13.47
CA THR A 61 10.18 -5.03 -13.91
C THR A 61 9.62 -4.70 -15.28
N THR A 62 9.75 -5.61 -16.25
CA THR A 62 9.24 -5.41 -17.62
C THR A 62 7.73 -5.31 -17.64
N LEU A 63 7.04 -6.16 -16.85
CA LEU A 63 5.59 -6.12 -16.73
C LEU A 63 5.10 -4.75 -16.22
N TYR A 64 5.69 -4.25 -15.13
CA TYR A 64 5.30 -2.96 -14.56
C TYR A 64 5.66 -1.80 -15.47
N ASN A 65 6.85 -1.78 -16.07
CA ASN A 65 7.24 -0.71 -17.00
C ASN A 65 6.30 -0.59 -18.20
N LYS A 66 5.75 -1.71 -18.69
CA LYS A 66 4.85 -1.69 -19.85
C LYS A 66 3.39 -1.44 -19.50
N PHE A 67 2.90 -1.98 -18.39
CA PHE A 67 1.45 -2.01 -18.11
C PHE A 67 1.02 -1.14 -16.93
N PHE A 68 1.92 -0.76 -16.03
CA PHE A 68 1.53 -0.04 -14.80
C PHE A 68 1.05 1.38 -15.05
N THR A 69 1.49 2.03 -16.13
CA THR A 69 1.07 3.40 -16.50
C THR A 69 0.07 3.43 -17.65
N GLU A 70 -0.31 2.27 -18.19
CA GLU A 70 -1.21 2.15 -19.34
C GLU A 70 -2.65 1.95 -18.86
N PRO A 71 -3.56 2.95 -19.00
CA PRO A 71 -4.90 2.88 -18.44
C PRO A 71 -5.76 1.75 -19.01
N SER A 72 -5.48 1.33 -20.25
CA SER A 72 -6.18 0.21 -20.87
C SER A 72 -5.78 -1.14 -20.27
N SER A 73 -4.60 -1.23 -19.64
CA SER A 73 -4.05 -2.47 -19.11
C SER A 73 -4.85 -2.98 -17.91
N GLN A 74 -4.94 -4.30 -17.80
CA GLN A 74 -5.57 -4.93 -16.65
C GLN A 74 -4.72 -4.75 -15.38
N LEU A 75 -3.39 -4.62 -15.50
CA LEU A 75 -2.52 -4.32 -14.36
C LEU A 75 -2.92 -3.00 -13.71
N TYR A 76 -3.02 -1.94 -14.51
CA TYR A 76 -3.39 -0.60 -14.05
C TYR A 76 -4.76 -0.62 -13.37
N LYS A 77 -5.76 -1.22 -14.03
CA LYS A 77 -7.13 -1.30 -13.49
C LYS A 77 -7.20 -2.04 -12.16
N LEU A 78 -6.46 -3.15 -12.01
CA LEU A 78 -6.42 -3.91 -10.76
C LEU A 78 -5.76 -3.12 -9.62
N HIS A 79 -4.69 -2.36 -9.89
CA HIS A 79 -4.09 -1.45 -8.92
C HIS A 79 -5.06 -0.35 -8.50
N GLN A 80 -5.73 0.31 -9.44
CA GLN A 80 -6.74 1.34 -9.13
C GLN A 80 -7.90 0.79 -8.28
N GLN A 81 -8.34 -0.44 -8.52
CA GLN A 81 -9.35 -1.08 -7.68
C GLN A 81 -8.83 -1.37 -6.26
N LEU A 82 -7.61 -1.88 -6.15
CA LEU A 82 -6.98 -2.14 -4.85
C LEU A 82 -6.75 -0.83 -4.07
N ASP A 83 -6.26 0.21 -4.72
CA ASP A 83 -6.03 1.53 -4.11
C ASP A 83 -7.34 2.10 -3.53
N LYS A 84 -8.46 2.00 -4.25
CA LYS A 84 -9.77 2.46 -3.75
C LYS A 84 -10.23 1.72 -2.49
N LEU A 85 -10.03 0.40 -2.45
CA LEU A 85 -10.37 -0.41 -1.28
C LEU A 85 -9.47 -0.05 -0.09
N VAL A 86 -8.17 0.15 -0.33
CA VAL A 86 -7.22 0.58 0.70
C VAL A 86 -7.59 1.97 1.21
N MET A 87 -7.87 2.94 0.34
CA MET A 87 -8.32 4.29 0.75
C MET A 87 -9.59 4.22 1.61
N SER A 88 -10.52 3.34 1.27
CA SER A 88 -11.73 3.10 2.07
C SER A 88 -11.41 2.52 3.45
N ALA A 89 -10.37 1.68 3.58
CA ALA A 89 -9.93 1.14 4.87
C ALA A 89 -9.32 2.22 5.77
N TYR A 90 -8.74 3.26 5.16
CA TYR A 90 -8.29 4.47 5.85
C TYR A 90 -9.39 5.50 6.07
N GLN A 91 -10.57 5.31 5.48
CA GLN A 91 -11.64 6.31 5.45
C GLN A 91 -11.20 7.65 4.83
N PHE A 92 -10.24 7.60 3.90
CA PHE A 92 -9.75 8.78 3.18
C PHE A 92 -10.59 9.05 1.94
N ASN A 93 -10.74 10.33 1.60
CA ASN A 93 -11.38 10.76 0.37
C ASN A 93 -10.36 10.84 -0.78
N PRO A 94 -10.79 10.62 -2.04
CA PRO A 94 -9.92 10.78 -3.21
C PRO A 94 -9.26 12.15 -3.36
N GLU A 95 -9.91 13.20 -2.85
CA GLU A 95 -9.44 14.59 -2.92
C GLU A 95 -8.52 14.98 -1.76
N ASP A 96 -8.31 14.08 -0.78
CA ASP A 96 -7.44 14.38 0.36
C ASP A 96 -5.96 14.39 -0.05
N ASP A 97 -5.17 15.23 0.61
CA ASP A 97 -3.71 15.06 0.61
C ASP A 97 -3.37 13.80 1.43
N ILE A 98 -3.17 12.69 0.71
CA ILE A 98 -2.88 11.38 1.32
C ILE A 98 -1.63 11.44 2.20
N LEU A 99 -0.61 12.23 1.84
CA LEU A 99 0.62 12.29 2.63
C LEU A 99 0.37 13.02 3.96
N GLU A 100 -0.35 14.14 3.91
CA GLU A 100 -0.75 14.88 5.11
C GLU A 100 -1.63 14.00 6.02
N ARG A 101 -2.63 13.32 5.47
CA ARG A 101 -3.49 12.40 6.22
C ARG A 101 -2.71 11.27 6.90
N LEU A 102 -1.76 10.67 6.19
CA LEU A 102 -0.88 9.64 6.75
C LEU A 102 0.01 10.23 7.86
N LEU A 103 0.55 11.43 7.69
CA LEU A 103 1.38 12.08 8.71
C LEU A 103 0.57 12.36 9.99
N LEU A 104 -0.64 12.91 9.85
CA LEU A 104 -1.53 13.16 10.98
C LEU A 104 -1.86 11.87 11.73
N LEU A 105 -2.21 10.81 11.00
CA LEU A 105 -2.45 9.50 11.60
C LEU A 105 -1.19 8.97 12.32
N ASN A 106 -0.02 9.08 11.71
CA ASN A 106 1.24 8.65 12.34
C ASN A 106 1.52 9.38 13.66
N LEU A 107 1.31 10.70 13.70
CA LEU A 107 1.47 11.49 14.93
C LEU A 107 0.47 11.07 16.01
N GLU A 108 -0.80 10.87 15.64
CA GLU A 108 -1.84 10.42 16.57
C GLU A 108 -1.50 9.04 17.17
N LEU A 109 -1.07 8.09 16.33
CA LEU A 109 -0.68 6.76 16.78
C LEU A 109 0.56 6.79 17.67
N GLY A 110 1.56 7.62 17.34
CA GLY A 110 2.74 7.78 18.17
C GLY A 110 2.43 8.33 19.57
N GLU A 111 1.46 9.24 19.70
CA GLU A 111 1.01 9.70 21.03
C GLU A 111 0.25 8.62 21.80
N LYS A 112 -0.59 7.82 21.12
CA LYS A 112 -1.27 6.67 21.73
C LYS A 112 -0.28 5.64 22.27
N GLU A 113 0.76 5.32 21.50
CA GLU A 113 1.82 4.39 21.95
C GLU A 113 2.57 4.91 23.18
N LYS A 114 2.91 6.20 23.22
CA LYS A 114 3.55 6.83 24.41
C LYS A 114 2.68 6.73 25.66
N GLN A 115 1.36 6.75 25.49
CA GLN A 115 0.38 6.58 26.56
C GLN A 115 0.14 5.11 26.94
N GLY A 116 0.80 4.16 26.27
CA GLY A 116 0.64 2.73 26.49
C GLY A 116 -0.63 2.14 25.87
N ILE A 117 -1.31 2.88 24.99
CA ILE A 117 -2.47 2.38 24.25
C ILE A 117 -1.98 1.48 23.12
N LYS A 118 -2.51 0.26 23.04
CA LYS A 118 -2.18 -0.68 21.97
C LYS A 118 -2.73 -0.17 20.64
N ILE A 119 -1.86 -0.10 19.64
CA ILE A 119 -2.22 0.20 18.24
C ILE A 119 -2.02 -1.04 17.36
N ILE A 120 -2.69 -1.05 16.20
CA ILE A 120 -2.40 -1.95 15.09
C ILE A 120 -1.14 -1.44 14.40
N GLY A 121 -0.06 -2.20 14.55
CA GLY A 121 1.23 -1.96 13.91
C GLY A 121 1.56 -2.97 12.81
N PRO A 122 2.82 -2.99 12.34
CA PRO A 122 3.32 -3.96 11.35
C PRO A 122 3.37 -5.41 11.87
N GLU A 123 3.33 -5.59 13.18
CA GLU A 123 3.37 -6.91 13.80
C GLU A 123 2.04 -7.64 13.58
N ILE A 124 2.11 -8.80 12.93
CA ILE A 124 0.97 -9.71 12.79
C ILE A 124 0.60 -10.13 14.22
N ALA A 125 -0.59 -9.72 14.69
CA ALA A 125 -1.19 -10.33 15.85
C ALA A 125 -1.43 -11.81 15.51
N ASN A 126 -0.49 -12.66 15.92
CA ASN A 126 -0.62 -14.12 15.90
C ASN A 126 -1.75 -14.57 16.82
#